data_AF-A0A2V4V7T0-F1
#
_entry.id   AF-A0A2V4V7T0-F1
#
_cell.length_a   1.000
_cell.length_b   1.000
_cell.length_c   1.000
_cell.angle_alpha   90.00
_cell.angle_beta   90.00
_cell.angle_gamma   90.00
#
_symmetry.space_group_name_H-M   'P 1'
#
loop_
_entity.id
_entity.type
_entity.pdbx_description
1 polymer ?
#
loop_
_entity_poly.entity_id
_entity_poly.type
_entity_poly.pdbx_seq_one_letter_code
_entity_poly.pdbx_strand_id
1 'polypeptide(L)'
;MEEILNHLQLGVNAFALLVAGWIYSAYIKKLKSTITSKDEQIKTVEKNIFFLKDKNSELEKKSPENIEKILNERIKIREEEVLRLNHDKQKHTDELKLKTQEINRLRSEVEKSRDIRKTMELLDLDLEEEDVEFRLFSSDAKYEIEEMGVVAVDSGQLMITDPCYIDSEWQDTQFEDIRLLKDKETASIYQFRKDFSNYEDKIDGFSETVNELIASGRLEEIEIDYSDRVDFSYAGACYSTLSEKGYGALPFKLGHEGAGIAVKTVLGDGMYPVYAEKYDGKIIRVYFNLI
;
A
#
# COMPACT_ATOMS: atom_id res chain seq x y z
N MET A 1 83.14 85.75 69.78
CA MET A 1 82.34 86.00 68.55
C MET A 1 82.39 84.84 67.55
N GLU A 2 83.40 83.97 67.58
CA GLU A 2 83.51 82.82 66.65
C GLU A 2 82.48 81.69 66.90
N GLU A 3 82.10 81.40 68.16
CA GLU A 3 81.15 80.33 68.47
C GLU A 3 79.73 80.61 67.95
N ILE A 4 79.28 81.87 67.98
CA ILE A 4 77.97 82.29 67.48
C ILE A 4 77.92 82.17 65.94
N LEU A 5 79.02 82.50 65.25
CA LEU A 5 79.12 82.38 63.80
C LEU A 5 79.07 80.91 63.36
N ASN A 6 79.77 80.01 64.06
CA ASN A 6 79.74 78.59 63.77
C ASN A 6 78.35 77.97 64.00
N HIS A 7 77.64 78.34 65.09
CA HIS A 7 76.26 77.87 65.32
C HIS A 7 75.28 78.40 64.27
N LEU A 8 75.46 79.64 63.79
CA LEU A 8 74.63 80.22 62.74
C LEU A 8 74.88 79.55 61.37
N GLN A 9 76.13 79.25 61.04
CA GLN A 9 76.51 78.51 59.83
C GLN A 9 76.00 77.06 59.85
N LEU A 10 76.02 76.41 61.02
CA LEU A 10 75.43 75.08 61.22
C LEU A 10 73.90 75.10 61.05
N GLY A 11 73.24 76.16 61.54
CA GLY A 11 71.80 76.40 61.34
C GLY A 11 71.42 76.63 59.86
N VAL A 12 72.22 77.40 59.12
CA VAL A 12 72.01 77.64 57.67
C VAL A 12 72.21 76.35 56.86
N ASN A 13 73.23 75.56 57.18
CA ASN A 13 73.46 74.27 56.52
C ASN A 13 72.34 73.26 56.84
N ALA A 14 71.87 73.22 58.10
CA ALA A 14 70.72 72.41 58.47
C ALA A 14 69.44 72.83 57.73
N PHE A 15 69.22 74.15 57.58
CA PHE A 15 68.10 74.67 56.81
C PHE A 15 68.20 74.33 55.32
N ALA A 16 69.39 74.46 54.72
CA ALA A 16 69.63 74.09 53.33
C ALA A 16 69.39 72.59 53.08
N LEU A 17 69.79 71.72 54.00
CA LEU A 17 69.49 70.28 53.95
C LEU A 17 67.99 69.98 54.07
N LEU A 18 67.27 70.72 54.92
CA LEU A 18 65.81 70.60 55.04
C LEU A 18 65.09 71.02 53.75
N VAL A 19 65.52 72.13 53.13
CA VAL A 19 64.98 72.61 51.84
C VAL A 19 65.29 71.62 50.72
N ALA A 20 66.53 71.11 50.66
CA ALA A 20 66.91 70.08 49.68
C ALA A 20 66.11 68.78 49.87
N GLY A 21 65.90 68.35 51.11
CA GLY A 21 65.05 67.20 51.45
C GLY A 21 63.58 67.41 51.04
N TRP A 22 63.05 68.63 51.20
CA TRP A 22 61.70 68.98 50.77
C TRP A 22 61.54 68.99 49.25
N ILE A 23 62.50 69.58 48.51
CA ILE A 23 62.52 69.57 47.03
C ILE A 23 62.62 68.13 46.51
N TYR A 24 63.48 67.29 47.10
CA TYR A 24 63.61 65.90 46.72
C TYR A 24 62.32 65.10 47.00
N SER A 25 61.67 65.33 48.13
CA SER A 25 60.37 64.75 48.46
C SER A 25 59.27 65.19 47.47
N ALA A 26 59.24 66.47 47.09
CA ALA A 26 58.31 67.00 46.09
C ALA A 26 58.56 66.39 44.70
N TYR A 27 59.83 66.21 44.31
CA TYR A 27 60.22 65.55 43.06
C TYR A 27 59.80 64.08 43.02
N ILE A 28 60.02 63.33 44.12
CA ILE A 28 59.54 61.95 44.26
C ILE A 28 58.01 61.89 44.15
N LYS A 29 57.29 62.81 44.80
CA LYS A 29 55.82 62.89 44.71
C LYS A 29 55.36 63.12 43.26
N LYS A 30 56.02 64.02 42.52
CA LYS A 30 55.72 64.29 41.11
C LYS A 30 56.00 63.08 40.22
N LEU A 31 57.12 62.39 40.43
CA LEU A 31 57.45 61.14 39.74
C LEU A 31 56.40 60.06 40.00
N LYS A 32 56.01 59.87 41.27
CA LYS A 32 54.97 58.90 41.65
C LYS A 32 53.63 59.23 41.00
N SER A 33 53.23 60.51 41.00
CA SER A 33 52.01 60.97 40.32
C SER A 33 52.06 60.80 38.79
N THR A 34 53.24 60.98 38.19
CA THR A 34 53.43 60.78 36.74
C THR A 34 53.36 59.30 36.38
N ILE A 35 53.94 58.42 37.21
CA ILE A 35 53.84 56.96 37.06
C ILE A 35 52.39 56.51 37.17
N THR A 36 51.65 56.95 38.19
CA THR A 36 50.23 56.59 38.34
C THR A 36 49.37 57.07 37.18
N SER A 37 49.63 58.27 36.66
CA SER A 37 48.92 58.78 35.47
C SER A 37 49.23 57.96 34.22
N LYS A 38 50.50 57.53 34.04
CA LYS A 38 50.87 56.65 32.94
C LYS A 38 50.28 55.24 33.07
N ASP A 39 50.19 54.69 34.29
CA ASP A 39 49.54 53.41 34.54
C ASP A 39 48.04 53.47 34.22
N GLU A 40 47.37 54.59 34.53
CA GLU A 40 45.97 54.83 34.14
C GLU A 40 45.81 54.94 32.62
N GLN A 41 46.76 55.58 31.93
CA GLN A 41 46.78 55.63 30.47
C GLN A 41 47.01 54.25 29.84
N ILE A 42 47.92 53.45 30.39
CA ILE A 42 48.16 52.08 29.93
C ILE A 42 46.89 51.24 30.12
N LYS A 43 46.25 51.32 31.28
CA LYS A 43 45.03 50.59 31.57
C LYS A 43 43.85 50.99 30.67
N THR A 44 43.75 52.27 30.30
CA THR A 44 42.72 52.73 29.35
C THR A 44 43.01 52.27 27.92
N VAL A 45 44.28 52.27 27.51
CA VAL A 45 44.69 51.74 26.20
C VAL A 45 44.48 50.23 26.12
N GLU A 46 44.82 49.47 27.15
CA GLU A 46 44.58 48.01 27.22
C GLU A 46 43.08 47.69 27.10
N LYS A 47 42.22 48.43 27.80
CA LYS A 47 40.77 48.29 27.65
C LYS A 47 40.30 48.57 26.23
N ASN A 48 40.84 49.59 25.56
CA ASN A 48 40.50 49.91 24.18
C ASN A 48 40.97 48.81 23.20
N ILE A 49 42.16 48.24 23.41
CA ILE A 49 42.67 47.12 22.61
C ILE A 49 41.76 45.90 22.79
N PHE A 50 41.39 45.58 24.03
CA PHE A 50 40.48 44.47 24.32
C PHE A 50 39.12 44.68 23.64
N PHE A 51 38.55 45.88 23.76
CA PHE A 51 37.30 46.25 23.11
C PHE A 51 37.38 46.13 21.58
N LEU A 52 38.47 46.60 20.95
CA LEU A 52 38.68 46.47 19.52
C LEU A 52 38.83 44.99 19.09
N LYS A 53 39.51 44.17 19.91
CA LYS A 53 39.67 42.74 19.66
C LYS A 53 38.33 42.00 19.73
N ASP A 54 37.51 42.30 20.73
CA ASP A 54 36.14 41.78 20.85
C ASP A 54 35.28 42.21 19.65
N LYS A 55 35.34 43.50 19.29
CA LYS A 55 34.59 44.02 18.15
C LYS A 55 35.02 43.38 16.82
N ASN A 56 36.31 43.11 16.64
CA ASN A 56 36.83 42.45 15.44
C ASN A 56 36.38 40.98 15.38
N SER A 57 36.38 40.27 16.52
CA SER A 57 35.84 38.91 16.63
C SER A 57 34.34 38.86 16.34
N GLU A 58 33.56 39.85 16.79
CA GLU A 58 32.14 39.96 16.44
C GLU A 58 31.94 40.22 14.93
N LEU A 59 32.80 41.03 14.31
CA LEU A 59 32.75 41.30 12.87
C LEU A 59 33.15 40.06 12.05
N GLU A 60 34.14 39.29 12.49
CA GLU A 60 34.49 38.00 11.85
C GLU A 60 33.34 36.98 11.93
N LYS A 61 32.59 36.95 13.04
CA LYS A 61 31.37 36.12 13.17
C LYS A 61 30.23 36.60 12.27
N LYS A 62 30.16 37.91 12.00
CA LYS A 62 29.16 38.52 11.10
C LYS A 62 29.65 38.60 9.65
N SER A 63 30.87 38.15 9.36
CA SER A 63 31.42 38.15 8.02
C SER A 63 30.51 37.30 7.11
N PRO A 64 30.16 37.80 5.92
CA PRO A 64 29.29 37.08 4.99
C PRO A 64 29.82 35.67 4.67
N GLU A 65 31.14 35.47 4.63
CA GLU A 65 31.75 34.15 4.39
C GLU A 65 31.49 33.14 5.52
N ASN A 66 31.54 33.58 6.79
CA ASN A 66 31.24 32.71 7.93
C ASN A 66 29.74 32.38 7.99
N ILE A 67 28.88 33.35 7.66
CA ILE A 67 27.44 33.14 7.58
C ILE A 67 27.11 32.17 6.45
N GLU A 68 27.73 32.30 5.28
CA GLU A 68 27.56 31.40 4.15
C GLU A 68 28.02 29.98 4.48
N LYS A 69 29.16 29.82 5.16
CA LYS A 69 29.63 28.53 5.63
C LYS A 69 28.66 27.87 6.62
N ILE A 70 28.18 28.61 7.61
CA ILE A 70 27.21 28.12 8.60
C ILE A 70 25.88 27.76 7.92
N LEU A 71 25.42 28.56 6.96
CA LEU A 71 24.21 28.29 6.19
C LEU A 71 24.37 27.03 5.35
N ASN A 72 25.49 26.86 4.64
CA ASN A 72 25.76 25.66 3.85
C ASN A 72 25.86 24.40 4.72
N GLU A 73 26.51 24.47 5.89
CA GLU A 73 26.53 23.37 6.84
C GLU A 73 25.11 23.03 7.35
N ARG A 74 24.30 24.05 7.67
CA ARG A 74 22.92 23.84 8.11
C ARG A 74 22.03 23.29 6.99
N ILE A 75 22.18 23.76 5.75
CA ILE A 75 21.48 23.23 4.59
C ILE A 75 21.83 21.76 4.40
N LYS A 76 23.13 21.42 4.44
CA LYS A 76 23.60 20.04 4.31
C LYS A 76 23.01 19.13 5.40
N ILE A 77 23.03 19.56 6.67
CA ILE A 77 22.41 18.80 7.78
C ILE A 77 20.92 18.59 7.51
N ARG A 78 20.21 19.62 7.02
CA ARG A 78 18.78 19.51 6.71
C ARG A 78 18.51 18.60 5.51
N GLU A 79 19.34 18.63 4.48
CA GLU A 79 19.23 17.74 3.33
C GLU A 79 19.44 16.28 3.73
N GLU A 80 20.46 15.99 4.55
CA GLU A 80 20.70 14.66 5.10
C GLU A 80 19.53 14.18 5.97
N GLU A 81 18.95 15.07 6.79
CA GLU A 81 17.79 14.75 7.63
C GLU A 81 16.53 14.49 6.80
N VAL A 82 16.29 15.27 5.74
CA VAL A 82 15.18 15.05 4.80
C VAL A 82 15.34 13.71 4.07
N LEU A 83 16.54 13.36 3.62
CA LEU A 83 16.82 12.08 2.96
C LEU A 83 16.54 10.90 3.90
N ARG A 84 17.00 10.99 5.15
CA ARG A 84 16.71 9.97 6.17
C ARG A 84 15.21 9.82 6.40
N LEU A 85 14.50 10.94 6.60
CA LEU A 85 13.05 10.91 6.83
C LEU A 85 12.29 10.33 5.64
N ASN A 86 12.75 10.58 4.41
CA ASN A 86 12.14 10.01 3.21
C ASN A 86 12.35 8.49 3.14
N HIS A 87 13.53 8.01 3.50
CA HIS A 87 13.82 6.57 3.59
C HIS A 87 12.98 5.87 4.66
N ASP A 88 12.88 6.47 5.84
CA ASP A 88 12.06 5.94 6.94
C ASP A 88 10.57 5.92 6.54
N LYS A 89 10.09 6.97 5.85
CA LYS A 89 8.73 7.01 5.29
C LYS A 89 8.49 5.87 4.31
N GLN A 90 9.40 5.62 3.37
CA GLN A 90 9.26 4.54 2.38
C GLN A 90 9.19 3.17 3.07
N LYS A 91 10.10 2.89 4.01
CA LYS A 91 10.07 1.65 4.80
C LYS A 91 8.75 1.46 5.52
N HIS A 92 8.24 2.49 6.19
CA HIS A 92 6.96 2.40 6.90
C HIS A 92 5.78 2.23 5.95
N THR A 93 5.80 2.84 4.76
CA THR A 93 4.75 2.60 3.76
C THR A 93 4.73 1.17 3.25
N ASP A 94 5.90 0.54 3.10
CA ASP A 94 5.99 -0.86 2.67
C ASP A 94 5.56 -1.81 3.78
N GLU A 95 5.96 -1.55 5.02
CA GLU A 95 5.51 -2.32 6.20
C GLU A 95 3.99 -2.22 6.39
N LEU A 96 3.41 -1.03 6.21
CA LEU A 96 1.95 -0.84 6.25
C LEU A 96 1.24 -1.64 5.16
N LYS A 97 1.78 -1.70 3.94
CA LYS A 97 1.20 -2.51 2.87
C LYS A 97 1.18 -3.99 3.23
N LEU A 98 2.30 -4.53 3.73
CA LEU A 98 2.41 -5.92 4.17
C LEU A 98 1.43 -6.23 5.30
N LYS A 99 1.36 -5.37 6.32
CA LYS A 99 0.42 -5.54 7.44
C LYS A 99 -1.03 -5.44 7.00
N THR A 100 -1.35 -4.57 6.06
CA THR A 100 -2.70 -4.46 5.50
C THR A 100 -3.10 -5.72 4.74
N GLN A 101 -2.19 -6.31 3.97
CA GLN A 101 -2.41 -7.60 3.31
C GLN A 101 -2.64 -8.72 4.33
N GLU A 102 -1.82 -8.78 5.39
CA GLU A 102 -1.98 -9.76 6.48
C GLU A 102 -3.33 -9.62 7.17
N ILE A 103 -3.76 -8.39 7.48
CA ILE A 103 -5.08 -8.11 8.06
C ILE A 103 -6.21 -8.57 7.12
N ASN A 104 -6.11 -8.30 5.82
CA ASN A 104 -7.12 -8.72 4.85
C ASN A 104 -7.21 -10.26 4.78
N ARG A 105 -6.07 -10.95 4.81
CA ARG A 105 -6.03 -12.42 4.86
C ARG A 105 -6.71 -12.93 6.13
N LEU A 106 -6.34 -12.40 7.30
CA LEU A 106 -6.94 -12.78 8.57
C LEU A 106 -8.44 -12.49 8.62
N ARG A 107 -8.89 -11.36 8.07
CA ARG A 107 -10.33 -11.06 7.94
C ARG A 107 -11.06 -12.10 7.11
N SER A 108 -10.48 -12.52 5.97
CA SER A 108 -11.07 -13.56 5.13
C SER A 108 -11.12 -14.93 5.83
N GLU A 109 -10.11 -15.28 6.63
CA GLU A 109 -10.09 -16.51 7.42
C GLU A 109 -11.13 -16.47 8.54
N VAL A 110 -11.28 -15.33 9.22
CA VAL A 110 -12.30 -15.12 10.25
C VAL A 110 -13.70 -15.15 9.65
N GLU A 111 -13.91 -14.58 8.47
CA GLU A 111 -15.19 -14.62 7.76
C GLU A 111 -15.56 -16.05 7.38
N LYS A 112 -14.63 -16.81 6.79
CA LYS A 112 -14.80 -18.27 6.54
C LYS A 112 -15.14 -19.03 7.81
N SER A 113 -14.45 -18.74 8.92
CA SER A 113 -14.68 -19.40 10.21
C SER A 113 -16.04 -19.02 10.81
N ARG A 114 -16.48 -17.77 10.62
CA ARG A 114 -17.80 -17.30 11.03
C ARG A 114 -18.90 -17.95 10.21
N ASP A 115 -18.69 -18.12 8.91
CA ASP A 115 -19.66 -18.79 8.05
C ASP A 115 -19.75 -20.27 8.38
N ILE A 116 -18.62 -20.95 8.63
CA ILE A 116 -18.61 -22.31 9.18
C ILE A 116 -19.39 -22.37 10.49
N ARG A 117 -19.16 -21.44 11.41
CA ARG A 117 -19.90 -21.39 12.69
C ARG A 117 -21.39 -21.17 12.48
N LYS A 118 -21.81 -20.27 11.57
CA LYS A 118 -23.22 -20.07 11.24
C LYS A 118 -23.84 -21.33 10.63
N THR A 119 -23.11 -22.02 9.74
CA THR A 119 -23.56 -23.30 9.20
C THR A 119 -23.72 -24.33 10.31
N MET A 120 -22.76 -24.40 11.24
CA MET A 120 -22.83 -25.28 12.41
C MET A 120 -24.01 -24.93 13.33
N GLU A 121 -24.23 -23.65 13.62
CA GLU A 121 -25.39 -23.18 14.41
C GLU A 121 -26.72 -23.47 13.68
N LEU A 122 -26.79 -23.30 12.36
CA LEU A 122 -27.99 -23.61 11.57
C LEU A 122 -28.27 -25.12 11.57
N LEU A 123 -27.22 -25.95 11.48
CA LEU A 123 -27.32 -27.40 11.59
C LEU A 123 -27.69 -27.87 13.01
N ASP A 124 -27.31 -27.12 14.05
CA ASP A 124 -27.72 -27.36 15.45
C ASP A 124 -29.16 -26.89 15.72
N LEU A 125 -29.63 -25.82 15.05
CA LEU A 125 -30.95 -25.21 15.29
C LEU A 125 -32.13 -26.04 14.76
N ASP A 126 -31.91 -27.00 13.87
CA ASP A 126 -32.97 -27.88 13.34
C ASP A 126 -33.27 -29.11 14.21
N LEU A 127 -32.70 -29.21 15.42
CA LEU A 127 -32.75 -30.43 16.25
C LEU A 127 -33.24 -30.23 17.69
N GLU A 128 -34.19 -29.31 17.90
CA GLU A 128 -34.90 -29.18 19.20
C GLU A 128 -36.20 -30.01 19.27
N GLU A 129 -36.52 -30.84 18.28
CA GLU A 129 -37.63 -31.82 18.36
C GLU A 129 -37.11 -33.23 18.72
N GLU A 130 -37.10 -33.48 20.04
CA GLU A 130 -37.29 -34.75 20.78
C GLU A 130 -36.48 -36.04 20.48
N ASP A 131 -35.60 -36.15 19.49
CA ASP A 131 -34.82 -37.38 19.28
C ASP A 131 -33.29 -37.19 19.40
N VAL A 132 -32.75 -37.61 20.54
CA VAL A 132 -31.32 -37.59 20.94
C VAL A 132 -30.40 -38.38 19.97
N GLU A 133 -30.97 -39.10 19.01
CA GLU A 133 -30.26 -39.93 18.03
C GLU A 133 -29.84 -39.17 16.76
N PHE A 134 -30.30 -37.93 16.55
CA PHE A 134 -30.04 -37.17 15.31
C PHE A 134 -29.10 -35.98 15.50
N ARG A 135 -28.10 -36.01 16.40
CA ARG A 135 -26.99 -35.06 16.27
C ARG A 135 -26.29 -35.32 14.95
N LEU A 136 -26.41 -34.39 13.99
CA LEU A 136 -25.84 -34.58 12.66
C LEU A 136 -24.31 -34.78 12.73
N PHE A 137 -23.68 -34.24 13.78
CA PHE A 137 -22.25 -34.34 14.05
C PHE A 137 -21.95 -34.51 15.55
N SER A 138 -20.97 -35.36 15.87
CA SER A 138 -20.46 -35.52 17.24
C SER A 138 -19.69 -34.28 17.72
N SER A 139 -19.67 -34.01 19.02
CA SER A 139 -18.84 -32.93 19.62
C SER A 139 -17.33 -33.13 19.43
N ASP A 140 -16.91 -34.36 19.12
CA ASP A 140 -15.52 -34.73 18.82
C ASP A 140 -15.24 -34.84 17.30
N ALA A 141 -16.16 -34.35 16.46
CA ALA A 141 -16.07 -34.50 15.01
C ALA A 141 -14.80 -33.85 14.45
N LYS A 142 -14.04 -34.65 13.71
CA LYS A 142 -12.81 -34.24 13.04
C LYS A 142 -13.11 -33.63 11.69
N TYR A 143 -12.44 -32.53 11.40
CA TYR A 143 -12.46 -31.87 10.10
C TYR A 143 -11.33 -32.41 9.22
N GLU A 144 -11.68 -32.90 8.04
CA GLU A 144 -10.75 -33.50 7.09
C GLU A 144 -11.01 -32.95 5.68
N ILE A 145 -9.95 -32.64 4.94
CA ILE A 145 -10.04 -32.28 3.52
C ILE A 145 -9.50 -33.46 2.72
N GLU A 146 -10.30 -33.97 1.79
CA GLU A 146 -9.95 -35.12 0.95
C GLU A 146 -10.11 -34.74 -0.53
N GLU A 147 -9.13 -35.13 -1.35
CA GLU A 147 -9.26 -35.09 -2.82
C GLU A 147 -10.16 -36.24 -3.26
N MET A 148 -11.36 -35.92 -3.74
CA MET A 148 -12.35 -36.92 -4.17
C MET A 148 -12.02 -37.51 -5.54
N GLY A 149 -11.28 -36.77 -6.37
CA GLY A 149 -10.90 -37.17 -7.72
C GLY A 149 -10.78 -35.99 -8.67
N VAL A 150 -10.89 -36.30 -9.97
CA VAL A 150 -10.77 -35.32 -11.06
C VAL A 150 -11.96 -35.43 -12.01
N VAL A 151 -12.42 -34.29 -12.54
CA VAL A 151 -13.46 -34.23 -13.57
C VAL A 151 -12.82 -33.81 -14.89
N ALA A 152 -13.01 -34.63 -15.92
CA ALA A 152 -12.63 -34.31 -17.29
C ALA A 152 -13.69 -33.40 -17.92
N VAL A 153 -13.26 -32.27 -18.46
CA VAL A 153 -14.10 -31.30 -19.15
C VAL A 153 -13.64 -31.18 -20.60
N ASP A 154 -14.56 -31.40 -21.54
CA ASP A 154 -14.32 -31.38 -22.99
C ASP A 154 -15.26 -30.40 -23.73
N SER A 155 -15.94 -29.55 -22.95
CA SER A 155 -16.88 -28.54 -23.47
C SER A 155 -16.62 -27.15 -22.88
N GLY A 156 -15.52 -26.98 -22.14
CA GLY A 156 -15.23 -25.77 -21.37
C GLY A 156 -16.26 -25.45 -20.27
N GLN A 157 -17.11 -26.41 -19.91
CA GLN A 157 -18.17 -26.25 -18.93
C GLN A 157 -18.33 -27.49 -18.06
N LEU A 158 -18.76 -27.27 -16.82
CA LEU A 158 -19.07 -28.32 -15.84
C LEU A 158 -20.51 -28.14 -15.36
N MET A 159 -21.27 -29.24 -15.31
CA MET A 159 -22.64 -29.25 -14.83
C MET A 159 -22.77 -30.14 -13.59
N ILE A 160 -23.49 -29.65 -12.60
CA ILE A 160 -23.87 -30.40 -11.40
C ILE A 160 -25.38 -30.60 -11.45
N THR A 161 -25.82 -31.86 -11.42
CA THR A 161 -27.22 -32.25 -11.45
C THR A 161 -27.41 -33.53 -10.66
N ASP A 162 -28.63 -33.76 -10.16
CA ASP A 162 -29.02 -35.09 -9.68
C ASP A 162 -29.08 -36.06 -10.88
N PRO A 163 -28.45 -37.23 -10.80
CA PRO A 163 -28.54 -38.26 -11.84
C PRO A 163 -29.98 -38.67 -12.18
N CYS A 164 -30.91 -38.66 -11.21
CA CYS A 164 -32.31 -39.02 -11.42
C CYS A 164 -33.02 -38.09 -12.42
N TYR A 165 -32.58 -36.84 -12.52
CA TYR A 165 -33.15 -35.86 -13.43
C TYR A 165 -32.64 -36.01 -14.86
N ILE A 166 -31.47 -36.62 -15.06
CA ILE A 166 -30.91 -36.85 -16.41
C ILE A 166 -31.85 -37.70 -17.26
N ASP A 167 -32.48 -38.73 -16.69
CA ASP A 167 -33.38 -39.60 -17.46
C ASP A 167 -34.81 -39.03 -17.57
N SER A 168 -35.25 -38.24 -16.59
CA SER A 168 -36.65 -37.83 -16.46
C SER A 168 -36.93 -36.41 -16.97
N GLU A 169 -36.01 -35.48 -16.72
CA GLU A 169 -36.19 -34.05 -16.91
C GLU A 169 -35.32 -33.50 -18.03
N TRP A 170 -34.31 -34.24 -18.50
CA TRP A 170 -33.45 -33.81 -19.60
C TRP A 170 -34.25 -33.56 -20.88
N GLN A 171 -33.94 -32.44 -21.53
CA GLN A 171 -34.56 -32.02 -22.79
C GLN A 171 -33.55 -32.13 -23.93
N ASP A 172 -33.98 -32.66 -25.08
CA ASP A 172 -33.16 -32.76 -26.29
C ASP A 172 -33.31 -31.50 -27.14
N THR A 173 -32.98 -30.36 -26.55
CA THR A 173 -33.01 -29.06 -27.22
C THR A 173 -31.74 -28.90 -28.04
N GLN A 174 -31.89 -28.60 -29.32
CA GLN A 174 -30.72 -28.37 -30.18
C GLN A 174 -30.07 -27.04 -29.83
N PHE A 175 -28.75 -27.07 -29.67
CA PHE A 175 -27.97 -25.87 -29.44
C PHE A 175 -27.80 -25.09 -30.73
N GLU A 176 -28.38 -23.89 -30.77
CA GLU A 176 -28.14 -22.90 -31.81
C GLU A 176 -27.08 -21.92 -31.34
N ASP A 177 -25.89 -21.96 -31.94
CA ASP A 177 -24.82 -20.98 -31.73
C ASP A 177 -25.15 -19.71 -32.53
N ILE A 178 -25.87 -18.77 -31.90
CA ILE A 178 -26.29 -17.52 -32.53
C ILE A 178 -25.28 -16.45 -32.18
N ARG A 179 -24.17 -16.36 -32.91
CA ARG A 179 -23.26 -15.20 -32.79
C ARG A 179 -23.63 -14.19 -33.86
N LEU A 180 -24.08 -13.02 -33.43
CA LEU A 180 -24.50 -11.95 -34.33
C LEU A 180 -23.46 -10.83 -34.33
N LEU A 181 -22.98 -10.49 -35.51
CA LEU A 181 -22.14 -9.32 -35.75
C LEU A 181 -22.97 -8.26 -36.45
N LYS A 182 -22.98 -7.05 -35.91
CA LYS A 182 -23.64 -5.90 -36.52
C LYS A 182 -22.60 -5.01 -37.18
N ASP A 183 -22.80 -4.70 -38.45
CA ASP A 183 -22.02 -3.66 -39.13
C ASP A 183 -22.55 -2.27 -38.77
N LYS A 184 -21.67 -1.36 -38.37
CA LYS A 184 -22.01 0.04 -38.06
C LYS A 184 -22.41 0.85 -39.29
N GLU A 185 -21.88 0.52 -40.46
CA GLU A 185 -22.07 1.34 -41.66
C GLU A 185 -23.34 0.95 -42.42
N THR A 186 -23.62 -0.34 -42.51
CA THR A 186 -24.78 -0.85 -43.25
C THR A 186 -25.96 -1.25 -42.37
N ALA A 187 -25.77 -1.31 -41.04
CA ALA A 187 -26.71 -1.86 -40.08
C ALA A 187 -27.13 -3.32 -40.37
N SER A 188 -26.40 -4.02 -41.23
CA SER A 188 -26.62 -5.44 -41.55
C SER A 188 -26.17 -6.31 -40.38
N ILE A 189 -26.90 -7.39 -40.13
CA ILE A 189 -26.61 -8.38 -39.10
C ILE A 189 -26.11 -9.65 -39.78
N TYR A 190 -24.95 -10.13 -39.39
CA TYR A 190 -24.32 -11.35 -39.88
C TYR A 190 -24.31 -12.41 -38.78
N GLN A 191 -24.68 -13.65 -39.11
CA GLN A 191 -24.75 -14.77 -38.19
C GLN A 191 -23.64 -15.80 -38.46
N PHE A 192 -22.91 -16.18 -37.41
CA PHE A 192 -21.93 -17.26 -37.47
C PHE A 192 -22.59 -18.61 -37.81
N ARG A 193 -21.92 -19.43 -38.64
CA ARG A 193 -22.39 -20.70 -39.26
C ARG A 193 -23.50 -20.59 -40.30
N LYS A 194 -24.09 -19.41 -40.50
CA LYS A 194 -25.06 -19.16 -41.58
C LYS A 194 -24.44 -18.31 -42.69
N ASP A 195 -23.82 -17.20 -42.32
CA ASP A 195 -23.23 -16.23 -43.26
C ASP A 195 -21.71 -16.38 -43.38
N PHE A 196 -21.04 -16.90 -42.34
CA PHE A 196 -19.62 -17.27 -42.36
C PHE A 196 -19.33 -18.40 -41.37
N SER A 197 -18.40 -19.29 -41.71
CA SER A 197 -18.08 -20.48 -40.90
C SER A 197 -16.79 -20.33 -40.11
N ASN A 198 -15.84 -19.53 -40.61
CA ASN A 198 -14.61 -19.18 -39.91
C ASN A 198 -14.44 -17.66 -39.85
N TYR A 199 -13.80 -17.17 -38.79
CA TYR A 199 -13.49 -15.74 -38.65
C TYR A 199 -12.38 -15.26 -39.61
N GLU A 200 -11.72 -16.19 -40.30
CA GLU A 200 -10.79 -15.91 -41.40
C GLU A 200 -11.48 -15.90 -42.78
N ASP A 201 -12.74 -16.34 -42.85
CA ASP A 201 -13.50 -16.29 -44.09
C ASP A 201 -13.90 -14.83 -44.40
N LYS A 202 -14.15 -14.57 -45.68
CA LYS A 202 -14.67 -13.27 -46.14
C LYS A 202 -16.18 -13.35 -46.24
N ILE A 203 -16.86 -12.35 -45.69
CA ILE A 203 -18.31 -12.20 -45.85
C ILE A 203 -18.58 -11.65 -47.26
N ASP A 204 -19.57 -12.20 -47.96
CA ASP A 204 -19.99 -11.73 -49.28
C ASP A 204 -20.33 -10.23 -49.23
N GLY A 205 -19.49 -9.41 -49.88
CA GLY A 205 -19.59 -7.94 -49.89
C GLY A 205 -18.41 -7.20 -49.26
N PHE A 206 -17.51 -7.89 -48.55
CA PHE A 206 -16.31 -7.31 -47.96
C PHE A 206 -15.01 -7.90 -48.54
N SER A 207 -13.98 -7.07 -48.71
CA SER A 207 -12.65 -7.50 -49.17
C SER A 207 -11.75 -8.03 -48.04
N GLU A 208 -12.09 -7.66 -46.80
CA GLU A 208 -11.37 -7.94 -45.55
C GLU A 208 -11.97 -9.17 -44.83
N THR A 209 -11.20 -9.80 -43.96
CA THR A 209 -11.65 -10.95 -43.15
C THR A 209 -12.50 -10.49 -41.96
N VAL A 210 -13.32 -11.38 -41.39
CA VAL A 210 -14.16 -11.04 -40.21
C VAL A 210 -13.30 -10.56 -39.04
N ASN A 211 -12.14 -11.18 -38.81
CA ASN A 211 -11.19 -10.73 -37.78
C ASN A 211 -10.67 -9.31 -38.02
N GLU A 212 -10.34 -8.94 -39.26
CA GLU A 212 -9.90 -7.59 -39.61
C GLU A 212 -11.04 -6.56 -39.46
N LEU A 213 -12.28 -6.97 -39.75
CA LEU A 213 -13.48 -6.14 -39.60
C LEU A 213 -13.88 -5.92 -38.13
N ILE A 214 -13.64 -6.90 -37.26
CA ILE A 214 -13.78 -6.76 -35.80
C ILE A 214 -12.66 -5.87 -35.26
N ALA A 215 -11.40 -6.09 -35.68
CA ALA A 215 -10.25 -5.31 -35.23
C ALA A 215 -10.29 -3.83 -35.66
N SER A 216 -10.88 -3.54 -36.82
CA SER A 216 -11.13 -2.18 -37.29
C SER A 216 -12.33 -1.51 -36.62
N GLY A 217 -13.10 -2.25 -35.80
CA GLY A 217 -14.26 -1.74 -35.07
C GLY A 217 -15.51 -1.50 -35.93
N ARG A 218 -15.53 -2.06 -37.15
CA ARG A 218 -16.63 -1.97 -38.11
C ARG A 218 -17.74 -2.97 -37.80
N LEU A 219 -17.37 -4.17 -37.35
CA LEU A 219 -18.29 -5.17 -36.81
C LEU A 219 -18.28 -5.13 -35.28
N GLU A 220 -19.44 -4.94 -34.68
CA GLU A 220 -19.66 -5.11 -33.23
C GLU A 220 -20.42 -6.41 -32.97
N GLU A 221 -19.94 -7.19 -32.00
CA GLU A 221 -20.66 -8.35 -31.52
C GLU A 221 -21.88 -7.90 -30.71
N ILE A 222 -23.06 -8.38 -31.10
CA ILE A 222 -24.28 -8.15 -30.33
C ILE A 222 -24.31 -9.19 -29.21
N GLU A 223 -24.32 -8.72 -27.97
CA GLU A 223 -24.63 -9.55 -26.82
C GLU A 223 -26.09 -10.00 -26.90
N ILE A 224 -26.30 -11.31 -26.99
CA ILE A 224 -27.62 -11.93 -26.97
C ILE A 224 -27.89 -12.38 -25.54
N ASP A 225 -29.01 -11.90 -25.00
CA ASP A 225 -29.54 -12.44 -23.74
C ASP A 225 -30.23 -13.78 -24.02
N TYR A 226 -29.64 -14.86 -23.53
CA TYR A 226 -30.18 -16.21 -23.66
C TYR A 226 -31.07 -16.63 -22.49
N SER A 227 -31.42 -15.72 -21.57
CA SER A 227 -32.20 -16.03 -20.36
C SER A 227 -33.50 -16.79 -20.64
N ASP A 228 -34.19 -16.48 -21.75
CA ASP A 228 -35.45 -17.12 -22.14
C ASP A 228 -35.28 -18.54 -22.73
N ARG A 229 -34.05 -18.95 -23.02
CA ARG A 229 -33.71 -20.25 -23.63
C ARG A 229 -33.00 -21.20 -22.66
N VAL A 230 -32.90 -20.83 -21.38
CA VAL A 230 -32.26 -21.68 -20.36
C VAL A 230 -33.22 -22.78 -19.94
N ASP A 231 -32.92 -24.01 -20.38
CA ASP A 231 -33.63 -25.22 -20.01
C ASP A 231 -32.64 -26.29 -19.48
N PHE A 232 -33.16 -27.34 -18.85
CA PHE A 232 -32.34 -28.48 -18.45
C PHE A 232 -32.00 -29.36 -19.67
N SER A 233 -31.06 -28.86 -20.47
CA SER A 233 -30.51 -29.48 -21.68
C SER A 233 -29.04 -29.11 -21.86
N TYR A 234 -28.38 -29.73 -22.83
CA TYR A 234 -27.05 -29.31 -23.25
C TYR A 234 -27.06 -27.86 -23.78
N ALA A 235 -28.09 -27.49 -24.55
CA ALA A 235 -28.21 -26.14 -25.09
C ALA A 235 -28.37 -25.09 -23.99
N GLY A 236 -29.23 -25.35 -23.00
CA GLY A 236 -29.43 -24.48 -21.85
C GLY A 236 -28.19 -24.34 -20.97
N ALA A 237 -27.41 -25.42 -20.82
CA ALA A 237 -26.10 -25.35 -20.17
C ALA A 237 -25.14 -24.42 -20.92
N CYS A 238 -25.05 -24.54 -22.25
CA CYS A 238 -24.24 -23.65 -23.08
C CYS A 238 -24.70 -22.19 -23.01
N TYR A 239 -26.01 -21.94 -23.08
CA TYR A 239 -26.55 -20.59 -22.95
C TYR A 239 -26.23 -19.95 -21.59
N SER A 240 -26.27 -20.74 -20.52
CA SER A 240 -25.92 -20.30 -19.17
C SER A 240 -24.44 -19.94 -19.04
N THR A 241 -23.54 -20.73 -19.64
CA THR A 241 -22.08 -20.52 -19.56
C THR A 241 -21.56 -19.48 -20.55
N LEU A 242 -22.29 -19.21 -21.63
CA LEU A 242 -22.00 -18.13 -22.58
C LEU A 242 -22.40 -16.75 -22.06
N SER A 243 -23.25 -16.68 -21.04
CA SER A 243 -23.59 -15.41 -20.38
C SER A 243 -22.36 -14.73 -19.78
N GLU A 244 -22.43 -13.40 -19.57
CA GLU A 244 -21.35 -12.62 -18.93
C GLU A 244 -20.95 -13.18 -17.56
N LYS A 245 -21.91 -13.77 -16.83
CA LYS A 245 -21.68 -14.38 -15.52
C LYS A 245 -20.87 -15.67 -15.60
N GLY A 246 -20.95 -16.39 -16.72
CA GLY A 246 -20.28 -17.68 -16.90
C GLY A 246 -20.86 -18.82 -16.05
N TYR A 247 -22.04 -18.66 -15.47
CA TYR A 247 -22.76 -19.72 -14.76
C TYR A 247 -24.27 -19.47 -14.78
N GLY A 248 -25.06 -20.53 -14.57
CA GLY A 248 -26.51 -20.43 -14.47
C GLY A 248 -27.17 -21.69 -13.93
N ALA A 249 -28.30 -21.51 -13.23
CA ALA A 249 -29.15 -22.59 -12.78
C ALA A 249 -30.06 -23.05 -13.93
N LEU A 250 -30.21 -24.36 -14.07
CA LEU A 250 -31.06 -24.99 -15.07
C LEU A 250 -32.41 -25.34 -14.43
N PRO A 251 -33.54 -24.92 -15.02
CA PRO A 251 -34.86 -25.21 -14.50
C PRO A 251 -35.38 -26.58 -14.96
N PHE A 252 -36.26 -27.18 -14.16
CA PHE A 252 -37.06 -28.34 -14.53
C PHE A 252 -38.00 -28.04 -15.70
N LYS A 253 -38.59 -29.07 -16.33
CA LYS A 253 -39.55 -28.91 -17.45
C LYS A 253 -40.75 -28.01 -17.12
N LEU A 254 -41.14 -27.97 -15.85
CA LEU A 254 -42.24 -27.15 -15.33
C LEU A 254 -41.83 -25.70 -14.98
N GLY A 255 -40.56 -25.33 -15.18
CA GLY A 255 -40.03 -23.98 -14.94
C GLY A 255 -39.55 -23.70 -13.51
N HIS A 256 -39.53 -24.71 -12.63
CA HIS A 256 -38.98 -24.56 -11.29
C HIS A 256 -37.45 -24.67 -11.31
N GLU A 257 -36.75 -23.90 -10.48
CA GLU A 257 -35.29 -23.99 -10.36
C GLU A 257 -34.87 -25.27 -9.62
N GLY A 258 -33.66 -25.77 -9.91
CA GLY A 258 -33.03 -26.86 -9.15
C GLY A 258 -32.77 -28.15 -9.93
N ALA A 259 -33.01 -28.19 -11.24
CA ALA A 259 -32.67 -29.37 -12.04
C ALA A 259 -31.14 -29.53 -12.12
N GLY A 260 -30.40 -28.43 -12.26
CA GLY A 260 -28.94 -28.44 -12.19
C GLY A 260 -28.33 -27.05 -12.18
N ILE A 261 -27.01 -26.98 -12.17
CA ILE A 261 -26.24 -25.73 -12.35
C ILE A 261 -25.08 -25.99 -13.29
N ALA A 262 -24.86 -25.09 -14.24
CA ALA A 262 -23.73 -25.12 -15.16
C ALA A 262 -22.77 -23.97 -14.85
N VAL A 263 -21.47 -24.23 -14.94
CA VAL A 263 -20.39 -23.26 -14.74
C VAL A 263 -19.37 -23.36 -15.85
N LYS A 264 -18.84 -22.22 -16.29
CA LYS A 264 -17.76 -22.11 -17.26
C LYS A 264 -16.41 -22.34 -16.57
N THR A 265 -15.54 -23.11 -17.20
CA THR A 265 -14.17 -23.32 -16.71
C THR A 265 -13.25 -22.19 -17.17
N VAL A 266 -12.19 -21.91 -16.41
CA VAL A 266 -11.29 -20.78 -16.71
C VAL A 266 -10.42 -21.07 -17.93
N LEU A 267 -9.84 -22.26 -18.00
CA LEU A 267 -8.91 -22.67 -19.06
C LEU A 267 -9.58 -23.46 -20.20
N GLY A 268 -10.90 -23.62 -20.15
CA GLY A 268 -11.63 -24.46 -21.10
C GLY A 268 -11.49 -25.95 -20.77
N ASP A 269 -11.12 -26.73 -21.77
CA ASP A 269 -11.03 -28.19 -21.65
C ASP A 269 -9.83 -28.61 -20.80
N GLY A 270 -10.01 -29.65 -19.97
CA GLY A 270 -8.98 -30.07 -19.03
C GLY A 270 -9.47 -31.04 -17.97
N MET A 271 -8.58 -31.33 -17.01
CA MET A 271 -8.84 -32.18 -15.85
C MET A 271 -8.79 -31.33 -14.60
N TYR A 272 -9.93 -31.21 -13.92
CA TYR A 272 -10.06 -30.32 -12.76
C TYR A 272 -10.23 -31.13 -11.47
N PRO A 273 -9.39 -30.91 -10.44
CA PRO A 273 -9.48 -31.65 -9.19
C PRO A 273 -10.68 -31.21 -8.35
N VAL A 274 -11.28 -32.18 -7.66
CA VAL A 274 -12.46 -32.02 -6.80
C VAL A 274 -12.09 -32.38 -5.38
N TYR A 275 -12.45 -31.50 -4.45
CA TYR A 275 -12.17 -31.68 -3.03
C TYR A 275 -13.47 -31.70 -2.24
N ALA A 276 -13.50 -32.52 -1.20
CA ALA A 276 -14.53 -32.49 -0.17
C ALA A 276 -13.94 -32.03 1.16
N GLU A 277 -14.68 -31.14 1.82
CA GLU A 277 -14.58 -30.93 3.26
C GLU A 277 -15.50 -31.96 3.93
N LYS A 278 -14.91 -32.80 4.77
CA LYS A 278 -15.61 -33.80 5.57
C LYS A 278 -15.62 -33.40 7.03
N TYR A 279 -16.77 -33.60 7.66
CA TYR A 279 -16.94 -33.46 9.10
C TYR A 279 -17.56 -34.76 9.63
N ASP A 280 -16.87 -35.43 10.55
CA ASP A 280 -17.29 -36.73 11.09
C ASP A 280 -17.51 -37.80 9.99
N GLY A 281 -16.67 -37.78 8.95
CA GLY A 281 -16.76 -38.68 7.79
C GLY A 281 -17.88 -38.35 6.78
N LYS A 282 -18.75 -37.38 7.08
CA LYS A 282 -19.79 -36.89 6.16
C LYS A 282 -19.29 -35.70 5.36
N ILE A 283 -19.62 -35.65 4.07
CA ILE A 283 -19.24 -34.54 3.20
C ILE A 283 -20.16 -33.35 3.50
N ILE A 284 -19.57 -32.21 3.89
CA ILE A 284 -20.29 -30.97 4.20
C ILE A 284 -20.17 -29.93 3.08
N ARG A 285 -19.08 -29.98 2.32
CA ARG A 285 -18.83 -29.08 1.18
C ARG A 285 -18.04 -29.82 0.13
N VAL A 286 -18.41 -29.62 -1.12
CA VAL A 286 -17.62 -30.02 -2.28
C VAL A 286 -17.25 -28.74 -3.04
N TYR A 287 -16.00 -28.64 -3.46
CA TYR A 287 -15.54 -27.55 -4.31
C TYR A 287 -14.65 -28.07 -5.44
N PHE A 288 -14.79 -27.42 -6.59
CA PHE A 288 -14.06 -27.73 -7.82
C PHE A 288 -12.98 -26.67 -8.00
N ASN A 289 -11.73 -27.09 -8.19
CA ASN A 289 -10.68 -26.13 -8.51
C ASN A 289 -10.56 -26.00 -10.03
N LEU A 290 -10.93 -24.85 -10.58
CA LEU A 290 -10.98 -24.57 -12.02
C LEU A 290 -9.70 -23.88 -12.55
N ILE A 291 -8.59 -23.98 -11.81
CA ILE A 291 -7.29 -23.37 -12.09
C ILE A 291 -6.22 -24.46 -12.18
#